data_AF-A0A820EVJ1-F1
#
_entry.id   AF-A0A820EVJ1-F1
#
_cell.length_a   1.000
_cell.length_b   1.000
_cell.length_c   1.000
_cell.angle_alpha   90.00
_cell.angle_beta   90.00
_cell.angle_gamma   90.00
#
_symmetry.space_group_name_H-M   'P 1'
#
loop_
_entity.id
_entity.type
_entity.pdbx_description
1 polymer ?
#
loop_
_entity_poly.entity_id
_entity_poly.type
_entity_poly.pdbx_seq_one_letter_code
_entity_poly.pdbx_strand_id
1 'polypeptide(L)'
;FTMNKNFYSSNLTFDDWSLINNIKHAYDTSIFDYDTILINNSSLIDSTLKDFINDKQQIFRSLIQFYKKIPHFKQINLEDQILLIKCNISHLIHIHYILKDNFIENSNIDLYLNKWINSNLYQQMSKIRYSFNCFIQYPIILIIVLVAFMFIINLSRLPDYQLSLQLIDRHLISEHHNFFITLLWKYLNVIYDKKDAIQAIEFIVFQFLRYQLLIYEMGSIILNQINPDQFHPLMKSVLCLT
;
A
#
# COMPACT_ATOMS: atom_id res chain seq x y z
N PHE A 1 -6.25 -13.82 -20.48
CA PHE A 1 -6.13 -14.88 -19.47
C PHE A 1 -7.17 -15.94 -19.77
N THR A 2 -6.78 -17.06 -20.38
CA THR A 2 -7.66 -18.20 -20.66
C THR A 2 -7.15 -19.40 -19.86
N MET A 3 -8.02 -19.96 -19.01
CA MET A 3 -7.72 -21.10 -18.15
C MET A 3 -7.62 -22.41 -18.94
N ASN A 4 -6.59 -23.20 -18.65
CA ASN A 4 -6.62 -24.64 -18.91
C ASN A 4 -6.00 -25.36 -17.71
N LYS A 5 -6.82 -26.05 -16.92
CA LYS A 5 -6.38 -26.85 -15.76
C LYS A 5 -5.88 -28.22 -16.23
N ASN A 6 -4.68 -28.62 -15.82
CA ASN A 6 -4.50 -29.77 -14.91
C ASN A 6 -3.03 -30.08 -14.52
N PHE A 7 -2.84 -30.17 -13.19
CA PHE A 7 -1.92 -30.98 -12.38
C PHE A 7 -0.39 -30.92 -12.59
N TYR A 8 0.33 -30.36 -11.60
CA TYR A 8 1.15 -31.11 -10.62
C TYR A 8 1.50 -30.23 -9.38
N SER A 9 1.28 -30.80 -8.19
CA SER A 9 1.62 -30.32 -6.83
C SER A 9 0.82 -29.14 -6.23
N SER A 10 0.07 -29.44 -5.18
CA SER A 10 -0.55 -28.50 -4.25
C SER A 10 0.52 -27.72 -3.48
N ASN A 11 0.86 -26.50 -3.93
CA ASN A 11 1.99 -25.73 -3.39
C ASN A 11 1.71 -24.93 -2.11
N LEU A 12 0.45 -24.85 -1.65
CA LEU A 12 0.09 -24.25 -0.38
C LEU A 12 -0.17 -25.34 0.65
N THR A 13 0.52 -25.27 1.79
CA THR A 13 0.24 -26.13 2.95
C THR A 13 -1.04 -25.67 3.66
N PHE A 14 -1.53 -26.49 4.60
CA PHE A 14 -2.62 -26.07 5.49
C PHE A 14 -2.26 -24.78 6.26
N ASP A 15 -1.02 -24.68 6.72
CA ASP A 15 -0.52 -23.51 7.43
C ASP A 15 -0.46 -22.27 6.52
N ASP A 16 -0.06 -22.43 5.25
CA ASP A 16 -0.06 -21.33 4.28
C ASP A 16 -1.48 -20.78 4.09
N TRP A 17 -2.49 -21.64 3.96
CA TRP A 17 -3.90 -21.24 3.85
C TRP A 17 -4.42 -20.56 5.11
N SER A 18 -4.10 -21.10 6.29
CA SER A 18 -4.45 -20.51 7.57
C SER A 18 -3.86 -19.10 7.70
N LEU A 19 -2.58 -18.95 7.34
CA LEU A 19 -1.90 -17.66 7.34
C LEU A 19 -2.56 -16.66 6.37
N ILE A 20 -2.88 -17.06 5.14
CA ILE A 20 -3.55 -16.19 4.15
C ILE A 20 -4.91 -15.72 4.69
N ASN A 21 -5.69 -16.62 5.28
CA ASN A 21 -6.98 -16.28 5.87
C ASN A 21 -6.82 -15.33 7.06
N ASN A 22 -5.81 -15.55 7.90
CA ASN A 22 -5.50 -14.67 9.03
C ASN A 22 -5.08 -13.27 8.57
N ILE A 23 -4.25 -13.17 7.52
CA ILE A 23 -3.87 -11.88 6.91
C ILE A 23 -5.10 -11.17 6.35
N LYS A 24 -5.96 -11.88 5.61
CA LYS A 24 -7.19 -11.32 5.08
C LYS A 24 -8.10 -10.80 6.19
N HIS A 25 -8.35 -11.61 7.22
CA HIS A 25 -9.17 -11.22 8.36
C HIS A 25 -8.58 -10.03 9.13
N ALA A 26 -7.25 -10.00 9.32
CA ALA A 26 -6.56 -8.87 9.92
C ALA A 26 -6.73 -7.58 9.10
N TYR A 27 -6.68 -7.68 7.77
CA TYR A 27 -6.91 -6.56 6.87
C TYR A 27 -8.35 -6.06 6.95
N ASP A 28 -9.33 -6.96 6.75
CA ASP A 28 -10.76 -6.63 6.74
C ASP A 28 -11.16 -5.94 8.05
N THR A 29 -10.82 -6.53 9.20
CA THR A 29 -11.16 -5.95 10.51
C THR A 29 -10.50 -4.59 10.77
N SER A 30 -9.34 -4.32 10.19
CA SER A 30 -8.65 -3.03 10.40
C SER A 30 -9.21 -1.89 9.56
N ILE A 31 -9.93 -2.21 8.47
CA ILE A 31 -10.61 -1.22 7.63
C ILE A 31 -11.96 -0.83 8.24
N PHE A 32 -12.77 -1.82 8.63
CA PHE A 32 -14.13 -1.59 9.12
C PHE A 32 -14.19 -0.76 10.40
N ASP A 33 -13.18 -0.88 11.27
CA ASP A 33 -13.10 -0.14 12.53
C ASP A 33 -13.04 1.39 12.33
N TYR A 34 -12.78 1.88 11.11
CA TYR A 34 -12.51 3.30 10.86
C TYR A 34 -13.35 3.96 9.75
N ASP A 35 -14.01 3.19 8.88
CA ASP A 35 -14.87 3.74 7.81
C ASP A 35 -16.21 4.30 8.32
N THR A 36 -16.66 3.89 9.51
CA THR A 36 -17.85 4.43 10.19
C THR A 36 -17.74 5.93 10.51
N ILE A 37 -16.54 6.51 10.46
CA ILE A 37 -16.30 7.92 10.81
C ILE A 37 -16.28 8.83 9.56
N LEU A 38 -16.07 8.29 8.36
CA LEU A 38 -15.84 9.08 7.13
C LEU A 38 -17.11 9.41 6.32
N ILE A 39 -18.26 8.83 6.65
CA ILE A 39 -19.50 8.94 5.85
C ILE A 39 -20.15 10.36 5.93
N ASN A 40 -19.66 11.27 6.76
CA ASN A 40 -20.26 12.60 6.95
C ASN A 40 -19.62 13.77 6.16
N ASN A 41 -18.70 13.53 5.22
CA ASN A 41 -18.02 14.64 4.52
C ASN A 41 -18.78 15.11 3.27
N SER A 42 -19.99 15.65 3.46
CA SER A 42 -20.74 16.40 2.45
C SER A 42 -20.20 17.82 2.18
N SER A 43 -18.99 18.15 2.66
CA SER A 43 -18.39 19.50 2.62
C SER A 43 -17.12 19.60 1.78
N LEU A 44 -16.84 18.65 0.87
CA LEU A 44 -15.62 18.68 0.05
C LEU A 44 -15.56 19.84 -0.95
N ILE A 45 -16.69 20.49 -1.26
CA ILE A 45 -16.77 21.62 -2.22
C ILE A 45 -15.87 22.80 -1.80
N ASP A 46 -15.73 23.05 -0.50
CA ASP A 46 -14.91 24.14 0.07
C ASP A 46 -13.60 23.66 0.72
N SER A 47 -13.28 22.37 0.61
CA SER A 47 -12.07 21.81 1.24
C SER A 47 -10.78 22.38 0.62
N THR A 48 -9.75 22.57 1.44
CA THR A 48 -8.39 22.89 0.95
C THR A 48 -7.57 21.62 0.77
N LEU A 49 -6.49 21.69 -0.01
CA LEU A 49 -5.54 20.56 -0.14
C LEU A 49 -5.02 20.08 1.23
N LYS A 50 -4.82 21.01 2.17
CA LYS A 50 -4.43 20.70 3.55
C LYS A 50 -5.48 19.87 4.27
N ASP A 51 -6.76 20.25 4.18
CA ASP A 51 -7.86 19.51 4.81
C ASP A 51 -7.96 18.10 4.21
N PHE A 52 -7.87 17.99 2.88
CA PHE A 52 -7.86 16.70 2.19
C PHE A 52 -6.73 15.77 2.65
N ILE A 53 -5.51 16.29 2.79
CA ILE A 53 -4.34 15.50 3.24
C ILE A 53 -4.51 15.09 4.70
N ASN A 54 -4.95 16.00 5.57
CA ASN A 54 -5.16 15.72 6.99
C ASN A 54 -6.28 14.68 7.20
N ASP A 55 -7.34 14.70 6.38
CA ASP A 55 -8.40 13.69 6.40
C ASP A 55 -7.87 12.29 6.06
N LYS A 56 -6.74 12.18 5.33
CA LYS A 56 -6.11 10.88 5.04
C LYS A 56 -5.40 10.27 6.25
N GLN A 57 -5.22 11.01 7.34
CA GLN A 57 -4.61 10.50 8.58
C GLN A 57 -5.26 9.20 9.04
N GLN A 58 -6.58 9.10 8.90
CA GLN A 58 -7.34 7.93 9.32
C GLN A 58 -6.97 6.66 8.54
N ILE A 59 -6.66 6.82 7.25
CA ILE A 59 -6.28 5.71 6.37
C ILE A 59 -4.88 5.20 6.73
N PHE A 60 -3.97 6.10 7.12
CA PHE A 60 -2.68 5.68 7.65
C PHE A 60 -2.83 4.95 8.99
N ARG A 61 -3.75 5.38 9.86
CA ARG A 61 -4.03 4.69 11.12
C ARG A 61 -4.57 3.28 10.90
N SER A 62 -5.53 3.10 9.98
CA SER A 62 -6.08 1.77 9.67
C SER A 62 -5.01 0.82 9.13
N LEU A 63 -4.14 1.30 8.23
CA LEU A 63 -3.00 0.54 7.73
C LEU A 63 -2.01 0.19 8.84
N ILE A 64 -1.65 1.14 9.73
CA ILE A 64 -0.76 0.85 10.87
C ILE A 64 -1.37 -0.24 11.77
N GLN A 65 -2.67 -0.19 12.06
CA GLN A 65 -3.33 -1.23 12.85
C GLN A 65 -3.32 -2.58 12.16
N PHE A 66 -3.52 -2.60 10.84
CA PHE A 66 -3.37 -3.82 10.04
C PHE A 66 -1.97 -4.42 10.20
N TYR A 67 -0.91 -3.64 9.99
CA TYR A 67 0.47 -4.16 10.14
C TYR A 67 0.76 -4.63 11.57
N LYS A 68 0.25 -3.92 12.58
CA LYS A 68 0.35 -4.35 13.98
C LYS A 68 -0.37 -5.67 14.27
N LYS A 69 -1.32 -6.11 13.45
CA LYS A 69 -1.96 -7.44 13.58
C LYS A 69 -1.14 -8.56 12.93
N ILE A 70 -0.16 -8.25 12.07
CA ILE A 70 0.71 -9.25 11.43
C ILE A 70 1.76 -9.77 12.44
N PRO A 71 1.80 -11.08 12.76
CA PRO A 71 2.72 -11.62 13.76
C PRO A 71 4.19 -11.33 13.47
N HIS A 72 4.62 -11.48 12.21
CA HIS A 72 5.98 -11.19 11.76
C HIS A 72 6.38 -9.72 11.98
N PHE A 73 5.44 -8.79 11.82
CA PHE A 73 5.73 -7.38 12.08
C PHE A 73 5.97 -7.11 13.57
N LYS A 74 5.27 -7.82 14.47
CA LYS A 74 5.46 -7.71 15.92
C LYS A 74 6.80 -8.27 16.42
N GLN A 75 7.46 -9.12 15.64
CA GLN A 75 8.75 -9.72 16.00
C GLN A 75 9.92 -8.75 15.81
N ILE A 76 9.75 -7.74 14.97
CA ILE A 76 10.73 -6.68 14.75
C ILE A 76 10.74 -5.75 15.97
N ASN A 77 11.90 -5.20 16.33
CA ASN A 77 11.98 -4.19 17.38
C ASN A 77 11.15 -2.92 17.04
N LEU A 78 10.72 -2.18 18.05
CA LEU A 78 9.79 -1.05 17.86
C LEU A 78 10.38 0.06 16.97
N GLU A 79 11.68 0.32 17.08
CA GLU A 79 12.35 1.35 16.29
C GLU A 79 12.28 1.02 14.81
N ASP A 80 12.67 -0.20 14.43
CA ASP A 80 12.60 -0.68 13.04
C ASP A 80 11.15 -0.78 12.54
N GLN A 81 10.18 -1.16 13.37
CA GLN A 81 8.76 -1.09 13.00
C GLN A 81 8.35 0.34 12.60
N ILE A 82 8.73 1.34 13.40
CA ILE A 82 8.44 2.75 13.11
C ILE A 82 9.13 3.18 11.81
N LEU A 83 10.38 2.78 11.60
CA LEU A 83 11.13 3.12 10.39
C LEU A 83 10.50 2.52 9.14
N LEU A 84 10.13 1.24 9.17
CA LEU A 84 9.43 0.58 8.06
C LEU A 84 8.12 1.29 7.73
N ILE A 85 7.33 1.66 8.76
CA ILE A 85 6.10 2.42 8.56
C ILE A 85 6.39 3.77 7.89
N LYS A 86 7.31 4.57 8.44
CA LYS A 86 7.63 5.90 7.91
C LYS A 86 8.13 5.83 6.47
N CYS A 87 8.99 4.88 6.16
CA CYS A 87 9.54 4.72 4.82
C CYS A 87 8.47 4.23 3.84
N ASN A 88 7.69 3.20 4.19
CA ASN A 88 6.98 2.42 3.17
C ASN A 88 5.49 2.79 3.05
N ILE A 89 4.85 3.28 4.12
CA ILE A 89 3.37 3.35 4.18
C ILE A 89 2.75 4.31 3.16
N SER A 90 3.40 5.43 2.86
CA SER A 90 2.94 6.42 1.88
C SER A 90 2.90 5.84 0.46
N HIS A 91 3.78 4.91 0.13
CA HIS A 91 3.83 4.27 -1.19
C HIS A 91 2.85 3.10 -1.29
N LEU A 92 2.53 2.46 -0.16
CA LEU A 92 1.57 1.36 -0.08
C LEU A 92 0.11 1.83 -0.05
N ILE A 93 -0.12 3.13 0.18
CA ILE A 93 -1.46 3.72 0.30
C ILE A 93 -2.32 3.46 -0.96
N HIS A 94 -1.71 3.38 -2.14
CA HIS A 94 -2.44 3.13 -3.37
C HIS A 94 -3.09 1.76 -3.42
N ILE A 95 -2.30 0.72 -3.13
CA ILE A 95 -2.81 -0.65 -3.11
C ILE A 95 -3.93 -0.75 -2.08
N HIS A 96 -3.77 -0.07 -0.94
CA HIS A 96 -4.83 0.04 0.06
C HIS A 96 -6.09 0.73 -0.50
N TYR A 97 -5.98 1.85 -1.21
CA TYR A 97 -7.14 2.51 -1.83
C TYR A 97 -7.85 1.61 -2.86
N ILE A 98 -7.10 0.88 -3.68
CA ILE A 98 -7.68 -0.08 -4.64
C ILE A 98 -8.56 -1.09 -3.90
N LEU A 99 -8.00 -1.70 -2.85
CA LEU A 99 -8.68 -2.70 -2.06
C LEU A 99 -9.87 -2.14 -1.29
N LYS A 100 -9.67 -1.01 -0.60
CA LYS A 100 -10.70 -0.35 0.21
C LYS A 100 -11.93 0.03 -0.62
N ASP A 101 -11.73 0.62 -1.80
CA ASP A 101 -12.85 1.05 -2.64
C ASP A 101 -13.34 -0.08 -3.57
N ASN A 102 -12.93 -1.33 -3.32
CA ASN A 102 -13.30 -2.50 -4.13
C ASN A 102 -13.05 -2.31 -5.63
N PHE A 103 -11.90 -1.74 -5.99
CA PHE A 103 -11.48 -1.47 -7.38
C PHE A 103 -12.34 -0.42 -8.11
N ILE A 104 -13.27 0.24 -7.43
CA ILE A 104 -14.11 1.30 -8.01
C ILE A 104 -13.41 2.64 -7.80
N GLU A 105 -13.23 3.42 -8.87
CA GLU A 105 -12.64 4.75 -8.77
C GLU A 105 -13.71 5.78 -8.36
N ASN A 106 -13.37 6.65 -7.40
CA ASN A 106 -14.26 7.71 -6.95
C ASN A 106 -14.09 8.94 -7.84
N SER A 107 -15.05 9.17 -8.73
CA SER A 107 -15.07 10.28 -9.69
C SER A 107 -15.10 11.67 -9.05
N ASN A 108 -15.36 11.79 -7.75
CA ASN A 108 -15.26 13.08 -7.07
C ASN A 108 -13.81 13.44 -6.75
N ILE A 109 -12.93 12.45 -6.53
CA ILE A 109 -11.51 12.69 -6.24
C ILE A 109 -10.81 13.33 -7.44
N ASP A 110 -11.16 12.92 -8.66
CA ASP A 110 -10.77 13.57 -9.92
C ASP A 110 -10.91 15.08 -9.86
N LEU A 111 -12.10 15.56 -9.51
CA LEU A 111 -12.45 16.99 -9.54
C LEU A 111 -11.59 17.78 -8.55
N TYR A 112 -11.31 17.22 -7.38
CA TYR A 112 -10.53 17.88 -6.34
C TYR A 112 -9.02 17.82 -6.61
N LEU A 113 -8.52 16.66 -7.01
CA LEU A 113 -7.11 16.52 -7.34
C LEU A 113 -6.75 17.35 -8.57
N ASN A 114 -7.62 17.48 -9.58
CA ASN A 114 -7.39 18.42 -10.69
C ASN A 114 -7.32 19.89 -10.25
N LYS A 115 -7.99 20.28 -9.16
CA LYS A 115 -7.98 21.65 -8.62
C LYS A 115 -6.67 21.97 -7.91
N TRP A 116 -6.08 20.99 -7.21
CA TRP A 116 -4.92 21.21 -6.35
C TRP A 116 -3.61 20.66 -6.92
N ILE A 117 -3.70 19.61 -7.72
CA ILE A 117 -2.60 18.82 -8.26
C ILE A 117 -2.77 18.76 -9.77
N ASN A 118 -1.65 18.77 -10.51
CA ASN A 118 -1.65 18.74 -11.97
C ASN A 118 -2.57 17.61 -12.50
N SER A 119 -3.48 17.92 -13.42
CA SER A 119 -4.44 16.95 -13.96
C SER A 119 -3.78 15.76 -14.65
N ASN A 120 -2.60 15.96 -15.22
CA ASN A 120 -1.80 14.88 -15.79
C ASN A 120 -1.37 13.86 -14.71
N LEU A 121 -1.00 14.32 -13.51
CA LEU A 121 -0.59 13.44 -12.42
C LEU A 121 -1.74 12.53 -11.99
N TYR A 122 -2.93 13.12 -11.80
CA TYR A 122 -4.11 12.35 -11.43
C TYR A 122 -4.46 11.30 -12.49
N GLN A 123 -4.49 11.68 -13.77
CA GLN A 123 -4.79 10.75 -14.86
C GLN A 123 -3.80 9.58 -14.90
N GLN A 124 -2.52 9.83 -14.59
CA GLN A 124 -1.53 8.76 -14.51
C GLN A 124 -1.78 7.84 -13.31
N MET A 125 -2.14 8.39 -12.15
CA MET A 125 -2.52 7.59 -10.97
C MET A 125 -3.77 6.73 -11.24
N SER A 126 -4.80 7.31 -11.85
CA SER A 126 -6.03 6.61 -12.26
C SER A 126 -5.72 5.47 -13.25
N LYS A 127 -4.88 5.71 -14.26
CA LYS A 127 -4.44 4.66 -15.20
C LYS A 127 -3.73 3.50 -14.50
N ILE A 128 -2.85 3.80 -13.53
CA ILE A 128 -2.19 2.75 -12.74
C ILE A 128 -3.23 2.00 -11.91
N ARG A 129 -4.13 2.70 -11.23
CA ARG A 129 -5.24 2.11 -10.46
C ARG A 129 -6.04 1.13 -11.31
N TYR A 130 -6.53 1.59 -12.46
CA TYR A 130 -7.33 0.78 -13.37
C TYR A 130 -6.58 -0.47 -13.84
N SER A 131 -5.26 -0.38 -14.02
CA SER A 131 -4.46 -1.53 -14.44
C SER A 131 -4.51 -2.70 -13.43
N PHE A 132 -4.69 -2.41 -12.13
CA PHE A 132 -4.83 -3.44 -11.09
C PHE A 132 -6.17 -4.19 -11.12
N ASN A 133 -7.14 -3.79 -11.96
CA ASN A 133 -8.41 -4.50 -12.12
C ASN A 133 -8.25 -5.96 -12.57
N CYS A 134 -7.09 -6.32 -13.13
CA CYS A 134 -6.76 -7.72 -13.42
C CYS A 134 -6.78 -8.64 -12.17
N PHE A 135 -6.66 -8.07 -10.97
CA PHE A 135 -6.70 -8.81 -9.70
C PHE A 135 -8.05 -8.74 -8.97
N ILE A 136 -9.09 -8.19 -9.58
CA ILE A 136 -10.41 -8.01 -8.93
C ILE A 136 -11.01 -9.33 -8.42
N GLN A 137 -10.75 -10.44 -9.12
CA GLN A 137 -11.22 -11.78 -8.72
C GLN A 137 -10.44 -12.35 -7.52
N TYR A 138 -9.21 -11.88 -7.31
CA TYR A 138 -8.29 -12.39 -6.29
C TYR A 138 -7.60 -11.24 -5.53
N PRO A 139 -8.38 -10.40 -4.82
CA PRO A 139 -7.85 -9.21 -4.13
C PRO A 139 -6.81 -9.54 -3.06
N ILE A 140 -6.86 -10.76 -2.52
CA ILE A 140 -5.87 -11.27 -1.55
C ILE A 140 -4.43 -11.23 -2.08
N ILE A 141 -4.22 -11.29 -3.40
CA ILE A 141 -2.90 -11.05 -4.02
C ILE A 141 -2.34 -9.70 -3.56
N LEU A 142 -3.15 -8.65 -3.66
CA LEU A 142 -2.75 -7.29 -3.29
C LEU A 142 -2.60 -7.12 -1.77
N ILE A 143 -3.38 -7.84 -0.95
CA ILE A 143 -3.20 -7.83 0.50
C ILE A 143 -1.86 -8.49 0.89
N ILE A 144 -1.48 -9.60 0.26
CA ILE A 144 -0.17 -10.23 0.49
C ILE A 144 0.95 -9.29 0.03
N VAL A 145 0.77 -8.58 -1.10
CA VAL A 145 1.72 -7.55 -1.58
C VAL A 145 1.88 -6.43 -0.56
N LEU A 146 0.80 -5.92 0.05
CA LEU A 146 0.89 -4.91 1.11
C LEU A 146 1.78 -5.38 2.26
N VAL A 147 1.61 -6.63 2.71
CA VAL A 147 2.41 -7.21 3.77
C VAL A 147 3.87 -7.37 3.33
N ALA A 148 4.11 -7.99 2.18
CA ALA A 148 5.45 -8.23 1.65
C ALA A 148 6.22 -6.91 1.50
N PHE A 149 5.61 -5.90 0.86
CA PHE A 149 6.28 -4.65 0.56
C PHE A 149 6.53 -3.79 1.80
N MET A 150 5.77 -3.98 2.88
CA MET A 150 6.08 -3.33 4.16
C MET A 150 7.47 -3.72 4.70
N PHE A 151 7.96 -4.93 4.39
CA PHE A 151 9.30 -5.38 4.78
C PHE A 151 10.40 -5.05 3.76
N ILE A 152 10.11 -4.31 2.69
CA ILE A 152 11.17 -3.86 1.77
C ILE A 152 11.99 -2.77 2.45
N ILE A 153 13.27 -3.06 2.63
CA ILE A 153 14.24 -2.08 3.11
C ILE A 153 14.50 -1.08 1.98
N ASN A 154 14.35 0.22 2.29
CA ASN A 154 14.59 1.33 1.36
C ASN A 154 13.63 1.41 0.16
N LEU A 155 12.38 0.97 0.32
CA LEU A 155 11.35 1.15 -0.72
C LEU A 155 11.31 2.61 -1.21
N SER A 156 11.57 3.55 -0.30
CA SER A 156 11.36 4.98 -0.48
C SER A 156 12.61 5.82 -0.24
N ARG A 157 13.80 5.25 -0.42
CA ARG A 157 15.02 6.06 -0.35
C ARG A 157 15.06 7.05 -1.51
N LEU A 158 14.57 8.25 -1.22
CA LEU A 158 15.02 9.45 -1.88
C LEU A 158 16.53 9.60 -1.64
N PRO A 159 17.34 9.82 -2.68
CA PRO A 159 18.78 10.03 -2.53
C PRO A 159 19.13 11.22 -1.63
N ASP A 160 18.21 12.17 -1.44
CA ASP A 160 18.48 13.45 -0.77
C ASP A 160 18.08 13.49 0.72
N TYR A 161 17.20 12.59 1.19
CA TYR A 161 16.94 12.43 2.62
C TYR A 161 17.89 11.36 3.17
N GLN A 162 19.12 11.78 3.47
CA GLN A 162 20.08 11.05 4.31
C GLN A 162 19.61 11.02 5.77
N LEU A 163 18.40 10.56 5.99
CA LEU A 163 18.00 10.04 7.27
C LEU A 163 18.92 8.82 7.48
N SER A 164 19.85 8.94 8.42
CA SER A 164 20.80 7.92 8.88
C SER A 164 20.07 6.74 9.56
N LEU A 165 18.95 6.31 8.97
CA LEU A 165 18.09 5.24 9.42
C LEU A 165 18.80 3.93 9.14
N GLN A 166 19.59 3.54 10.13
CA GLN A 166 20.16 2.21 10.19
C GLN A 166 19.11 1.33 10.86
N LEU A 167 18.43 0.53 10.03
CA LEU A 167 17.66 -0.59 10.56
C LEU A 167 18.61 -1.50 11.35
N ILE A 168 18.20 -1.89 12.55
CA ILE A 168 18.97 -2.72 13.48
C ILE A 168 18.92 -4.17 13.00
N ASP A 169 17.72 -4.71 12.77
CA ASP A 169 17.48 -6.13 12.48
C ASP A 169 17.23 -6.39 10.98
N ARG A 170 18.13 -5.91 10.11
CA ARG A 170 18.00 -6.04 8.65
C ARG A 170 17.84 -7.47 8.16
N HIS A 171 18.49 -8.43 8.83
CA HIS A 171 18.40 -9.84 8.48
C HIS A 171 16.98 -10.36 8.67
N LEU A 172 16.40 -10.16 9.86
CA LEU A 172 15.05 -10.60 10.19
C LEU A 172 14.01 -9.96 9.26
N ILE A 173 14.16 -8.66 8.96
CA ILE A 173 13.30 -7.95 8.01
C ILE A 173 13.36 -8.59 6.62
N SER A 174 14.56 -8.90 6.12
CA SER A 174 14.77 -9.58 4.83
C SER A 174 14.17 -10.99 4.83
N GLU A 175 14.29 -11.74 5.92
CA GLU A 175 13.67 -13.06 6.07
C GLU A 175 12.14 -12.98 6.00
N HIS A 176 11.53 -12.02 6.71
CA HIS A 176 10.08 -11.79 6.66
C HIS A 176 9.63 -11.36 5.25
N HIS A 177 10.38 -10.48 4.59
CA HIS A 177 10.13 -10.13 3.19
C HIS A 177 10.13 -11.37 2.28
N ASN A 178 11.20 -12.18 2.33
CA ASN A 178 11.34 -13.37 1.49
C ASN A 178 10.26 -14.41 1.76
N PHE A 179 9.87 -14.55 3.03
CA PHE A 179 8.78 -15.42 3.44
C PHE A 179 7.45 -15.02 2.77
N PHE A 180 7.06 -13.74 2.84
CA PHE A 180 5.81 -13.28 2.22
C PHE A 180 5.87 -13.25 0.69
N ILE A 181 7.03 -12.99 0.08
CA ILE A 181 7.20 -13.12 -1.38
C ILE A 181 7.05 -14.58 -1.81
N THR A 182 7.56 -15.52 -1.02
CA THR A 182 7.38 -16.96 -1.29
C THR A 182 5.91 -17.37 -1.13
N LEU A 183 5.21 -16.86 -0.12
CA LEU A 183 3.78 -17.08 0.05
C LEU A 183 2.99 -16.54 -1.15
N LEU A 184 3.31 -15.33 -1.63
CA LEU A 184 2.71 -14.74 -2.82
C LEU A 184 2.94 -15.62 -4.06
N TRP A 185 4.17 -16.09 -4.27
CA TRP A 185 4.51 -16.99 -5.37
C TRP A 185 3.72 -18.30 -5.33
N LYS A 186 3.65 -18.94 -4.16
CA LYS A 186 2.86 -20.17 -3.97
C LYS A 186 1.39 -19.91 -4.31
N TYR A 187 0.83 -18.80 -3.83
CA TYR A 187 -0.57 -18.44 -4.08
C TYR A 187 -0.85 -18.17 -5.57
N LEU A 188 0.03 -17.42 -6.23
CA LEU A 188 -0.10 -17.16 -7.67
C LEU A 188 -0.02 -18.45 -8.50
N ASN A 189 0.89 -19.37 -8.16
CA ASN A 189 1.00 -20.66 -8.87
C ASN A 189 -0.20 -21.61 -8.64
N VAL A 190 -1.06 -21.34 -7.65
CA VAL A 190 -2.32 -22.07 -7.44
C VAL A 190 -3.42 -21.54 -8.37
N ILE A 191 -3.40 -20.25 -8.68
CA ILE A 191 -4.45 -19.57 -9.46
C ILE A 191 -4.08 -19.50 -10.94
N TYR A 192 -2.81 -19.26 -11.22
CA TYR A 192 -2.26 -19.00 -12.54
C TYR A 192 -1.25 -20.08 -12.92
N ASP A 193 -1.11 -20.30 -14.22
CA ASP A 193 0.02 -21.06 -14.75
C ASP A 193 1.32 -20.31 -14.48
N LYS A 194 2.44 -21.03 -14.43
CA LYS A 194 3.77 -20.47 -14.10
C LYS A 194 4.11 -19.19 -14.87
N LYS A 195 3.80 -19.15 -16.17
CA LYS A 195 4.04 -17.98 -17.02
C LYS A 195 3.21 -16.77 -16.58
N ASP A 196 1.93 -16.98 -16.33
CA ASP A 196 0.99 -15.94 -15.92
C ASP A 196 1.30 -15.46 -14.49
N ALA A 197 1.75 -16.36 -13.60
CA ALA A 197 2.24 -16.00 -12.27
C ALA A 197 3.47 -15.07 -12.33
N ILE A 198 4.42 -15.35 -13.24
CA ILE A 198 5.58 -14.47 -13.47
C ILE A 198 5.13 -13.11 -13.97
N GLN A 199 4.25 -13.08 -14.97
CA GLN A 199 3.71 -11.82 -15.51
C GLN A 199 2.96 -11.02 -14.44
N ALA A 200 2.24 -11.69 -13.54
CA ALA A 200 1.55 -11.03 -12.44
C ALA A 200 2.53 -10.32 -11.47
N ILE A 201 3.64 -10.97 -11.09
CA ILE A 201 4.66 -10.35 -10.23
C ILE A 201 5.35 -9.19 -10.95
N GLU A 202 5.79 -9.40 -12.19
CA GLU A 202 6.43 -8.35 -13.00
C GLU A 202 5.50 -7.13 -13.13
N PHE A 203 4.22 -7.38 -13.39
CA PHE A 203 3.20 -6.35 -13.46
C PHE A 203 3.07 -5.59 -12.14
N ILE A 204 2.93 -6.28 -11.00
CA ILE A 204 2.80 -5.66 -9.68
C ILE A 204 3.99 -4.76 -9.39
N VAL A 205 5.21 -5.28 -9.58
CA VAL A 205 6.46 -4.53 -9.34
C VAL A 205 6.53 -3.31 -10.25
N PHE A 206 6.26 -3.47 -11.55
CA PHE A 206 6.33 -2.37 -12.51
C PHE A 206 5.31 -1.27 -12.21
N GLN A 207 4.05 -1.62 -11.94
CA GLN A 207 3.03 -0.62 -11.60
C GLN A 207 3.33 0.05 -10.26
N PHE A 208 3.86 -0.69 -9.29
CA PHE A 208 4.27 -0.13 -8.02
C PHE A 208 5.37 0.93 -8.20
N LEU A 209 6.46 0.60 -8.91
CA LEU A 209 7.55 1.55 -9.21
C LEU A 209 7.05 2.81 -9.91
N ARG A 210 6.15 2.66 -10.90
CA ARG A 210 5.53 3.81 -11.57
C ARG A 210 4.74 4.68 -10.59
N TYR A 211 3.99 4.06 -9.68
CA TYR A 211 3.24 4.80 -8.68
C TYR A 211 4.15 5.52 -7.68
N GLN A 212 5.28 4.92 -7.29
CA GLN A 212 6.23 5.58 -6.41
C GLN A 212 6.77 6.90 -6.99
N LEU A 213 7.03 6.94 -8.30
CA LEU A 213 7.44 8.17 -8.98
C LEU A 213 6.34 9.25 -8.89
N LEU A 214 5.07 8.86 -9.05
CA LEU A 214 3.94 9.80 -8.93
C LEU A 214 3.74 10.30 -7.51
N ILE A 215 3.94 9.45 -6.50
CA ILE A 215 3.92 9.88 -5.09
C ILE A 215 5.03 10.88 -4.79
N TYR A 216 6.20 10.68 -5.37
CA TYR A 216 7.31 11.62 -5.21
C TYR A 216 7.00 13.00 -5.83
N GLU A 217 6.49 13.00 -7.06
CA GLU A 217 6.05 14.23 -7.73
C GLU A 217 4.93 14.92 -6.92
N MET A 218 3.97 14.14 -6.40
CA MET A 218 2.90 14.65 -5.53
C MET A 218 3.46 15.27 -4.25
N GLY A 219 4.41 14.60 -3.58
CA GLY A 219 5.05 15.09 -2.36
C GLY A 219 5.75 16.43 -2.57
N SER A 220 6.43 16.58 -3.71
CA SER A 220 7.10 17.82 -4.11
C SER A 220 6.12 18.97 -4.32
N ILE A 221 4.97 18.70 -4.97
CA ILE A 221 3.89 19.69 -5.16
C ILE A 221 3.30 20.11 -3.81
N ILE A 222 3.01 19.16 -2.94
CA ILE A 222 2.42 19.41 -1.62
C ILE A 222 3.35 20.30 -0.78
N LEU A 223 4.64 19.98 -0.74
CA LEU A 223 5.66 20.72 -0.01
C LEU A 223 5.81 22.18 -0.50
N ASN A 224 5.63 22.41 -1.80
CA ASN A 224 5.72 23.75 -2.37
C ASN A 224 4.47 24.60 -2.11
N GLN A 225 3.33 23.98 -1.79
CA GLN A 225 2.04 24.67 -1.65
C GLN A 225 1.58 24.82 -0.19
N ILE A 226 2.04 23.96 0.73
CA ILE A 226 1.55 23.91 2.11
C ILE A 226 2.74 23.97 3.07
N ASN A 227 2.65 24.90 4.03
CA ASN A 227 3.62 24.95 5.13
C ASN A 227 3.52 23.65 5.96
N PRO A 228 4.65 22.92 6.18
CA PRO A 228 4.70 21.70 6.98
C PRO A 228 3.99 21.80 8.34
N ASP A 229 3.94 22.99 8.95
CA ASP A 229 3.31 23.21 10.25
C ASP A 229 1.79 23.03 10.28
N GLN A 230 1.16 23.04 9.12
CA GLN A 230 -0.29 22.92 8.98
C GLN A 230 -0.76 21.45 8.94
N PHE A 231 0.15 20.49 8.90
CA PHE A 231 -0.19 19.06 8.92
C PHE A 231 -0.30 18.51 10.34
N HIS A 232 -1.21 17.55 10.52
CA HIS A 232 -1.27 16.77 11.75
C HIS A 232 0.05 16.00 11.98
N PRO A 233 0.43 15.71 13.25
CA PRO A 233 1.71 15.08 13.56
C PRO A 233 1.97 13.77 12.81
N LEU A 234 0.95 12.93 12.64
CA LEU A 234 1.08 11.69 11.88
C LEU A 234 1.38 11.97 10.39
N MET A 235 0.69 12.95 9.80
CA MET A 235 0.90 13.32 8.41
C MET A 235 2.30 13.91 8.19
N LYS A 236 2.79 14.75 9.12
CA LYS A 236 4.18 15.23 9.10
C LYS A 236 5.16 14.06 9.08
N SER A 237 4.95 13.08 9.94
CA SER A 237 5.84 11.92 10.05
C SER A 237 5.79 10.99 8.84
N VAL A 238 4.62 10.76 8.25
CA VAL A 238 4.44 9.82 7.12
C VAL A 238 4.89 10.44 5.80
N LEU A 239 4.75 11.75 5.66
CA LEU A 239 5.24 12.50 4.51
C LEU A 239 6.70 12.94 4.65
N CYS A 240 7.40 12.51 5.72
CA CYS A 240 8.80 12.85 6.01
C CYS A 240 9.07 14.36 6.04
N LEU A 241 8.18 15.13 6.67
CA LEU A 241 8.24 16.60 6.75
C LEU A 241 8.96 17.12 8.01
N THR A 242 9.37 16.21 8.90
CA THR A 242 10.06 16.43 10.18
C THR A 242 10.99 15.27 10.44
#